data_AF-A0A7R9X1G1-F1
#
_entry.id   AF-A0A7R9X1G1-F1
#
_cell.length_a   1.000
_cell.length_b   1.000
_cell.length_c   1.000
_cell.angle_alpha   90.00
_cell.angle_beta   90.00
_cell.angle_gamma   90.00
#
_symmetry.space_group_name_H-M   'P 1'
#
loop_
_entity.id
_entity.type
_entity.pdbx_description
1 polymer ?
#
loop_
_entity_poly.entity_id
_entity_poly.type
_entity_poly.pdbx_seq_one_letter_code
_entity_poly.pdbx_strand_id
1 'polypeptide(L)'
;VKIITETWLNQYISDSEANLTGFPICRLDHTEKCRGVGVCIYLHEKWCNSYRFVGICCSPGVELLAIKCKPFYLSRELISMVI
;
A
#
# COMPACT_ATOMS: atom_id res chain seq x y z
N VAL A 1 -3.06 -6.39 -7.93
CA VAL A 1 -2.93 -5.29 -6.94
C VAL A 1 -4.30 -4.64 -6.80
N LYS A 2 -4.68 -4.25 -5.60
CA LYS A 2 -5.89 -3.43 -5.38
C LYS A 2 -5.47 -2.19 -4.62
N ILE A 3 -5.94 -1.02 -5.05
CA ILE A 3 -5.66 0.27 -4.43
C ILE A 3 -7.00 0.79 -3.93
N ILE A 4 -7.07 1.11 -2.63
CA ILE A 4 -8.26 1.65 -2.00
C ILE A 4 -7.89 2.98 -1.36
N THR A 5 -8.62 4.02 -1.72
CA THR A 5 -8.57 5.34 -1.09
C THR A 5 -9.76 5.49 -0.17
N GLU A 6 -9.69 6.44 0.76
CA GLU A 6 -10.74 6.67 1.75
C GLU A 6 -11.03 5.45 2.62
N THR A 7 -9.96 4.80 3.09
CA THR A 7 -10.06 3.54 3.85
C THR A 7 -10.60 3.72 5.26
N TRP A 8 -10.50 4.92 5.82
CA TRP A 8 -10.79 5.26 7.22
C TRP A 8 -10.07 4.36 8.24
N LEU A 9 -9.02 3.65 7.79
CA LEU A 9 -8.19 2.82 8.65
C LEU A 9 -7.36 3.70 9.58
N ASN A 10 -7.10 3.18 10.77
CA ASN A 10 -6.36 3.87 11.81
C ASN A 10 -5.43 2.89 12.52
N GLN A 11 -4.49 3.45 13.28
CA GLN A 11 -3.47 2.69 14.02
C GLN A 11 -4.03 1.68 15.03
N TYR A 12 -5.31 1.75 15.39
CA TYR A 12 -5.94 0.82 16.33
C TYR A 12 -6.41 -0.47 15.67
N ILE A 13 -6.51 -0.51 14.33
CA ILE A 13 -6.84 -1.72 13.57
C ILE A 13 -5.54 -2.43 13.21
N SER A 14 -5.36 -3.67 13.66
CA SER A 14 -4.15 -4.43 13.35
C SER A 14 -4.09 -4.82 11.87
N ASP A 15 -2.89 -5.04 11.33
CA ASP A 15 -2.75 -5.53 9.96
C ASP A 15 -3.37 -6.92 9.78
N SER A 16 -3.38 -7.76 10.82
CA SER A 16 -4.07 -9.06 10.81
C SER A 16 -5.57 -8.93 10.56
N GLU A 17 -6.21 -7.89 11.07
CA GLU A 17 -7.65 -7.64 10.88
C GLU A 17 -7.96 -6.99 9.54
N ALA A 18 -7.04 -6.15 9.04
CA ALA A 18 -7.20 -5.45 7.76
C ALA A 18 -6.75 -6.28 6.54
N ASN A 19 -5.96 -7.34 6.76
CA ASN A 19 -5.46 -8.22 5.71
C ASN A 19 -6.56 -9.06 5.08
N LEU A 20 -6.45 -9.25 3.77
CA LEU A 20 -7.29 -10.19 3.03
C LEU A 20 -6.48 -11.46 2.76
N THR A 21 -7.13 -12.62 2.74
CA THR A 21 -6.44 -13.90 2.50
C THR A 21 -5.69 -13.87 1.16
N GLY A 22 -4.36 -14.04 1.22
CA GLY A 22 -3.46 -13.99 0.04
C GLY A 22 -3.14 -12.58 -0.48
N PHE A 23 -3.49 -11.55 0.29
CA PHE A 23 -3.26 -10.14 -0.04
C PHE A 23 -2.78 -9.36 1.18
N PRO A 24 -1.46 -9.37 1.49
CA PRO A 24 -0.88 -8.46 2.47
C PRO A 24 -1.17 -7.00 2.13
N ILE A 25 -1.49 -6.23 3.17
CA ILE A 25 -1.78 -4.80 3.10
C ILE A 25 -0.51 -3.96 3.27
N CYS A 26 -0.37 -2.93 2.43
CA CYS A 26 0.50 -1.79 2.65
C CYS A 26 -0.42 -0.58 2.86
N ARG A 27 -0.30 0.18 3.94
CA ARG A 27 -1.27 1.25 4.23
C ARG A 27 -0.64 2.51 4.79
N LEU A 28 -1.31 3.62 4.54
CA LEU A 28 -1.12 4.90 5.18
C LEU A 28 -2.45 5.26 5.83
N ASP A 29 -2.46 5.25 7.16
CA ASP A 29 -3.66 5.42 7.96
C ASP A 29 -4.05 6.89 8.14
N HIS A 30 -5.34 7.11 8.38
CA HIS A 30 -5.84 8.41 8.81
C HIS A 30 -5.19 8.82 10.14
N THR A 31 -4.67 10.04 10.21
CA THR A 31 -4.18 10.65 11.46
C THR A 31 -4.62 12.10 11.55
N GLU A 32 -4.71 12.68 12.75
CA GLU A 32 -5.13 14.09 12.89
C GLU A 32 -4.24 15.10 12.12
N LYS A 33 -2.96 14.74 11.90
CA LYS A 33 -2.01 15.53 11.10
C LYS A 33 -2.29 15.40 9.61
N CYS A 34 -2.81 14.26 9.20
CA CYS A 34 -3.18 13.95 7.83
C CYS A 34 -4.68 14.01 7.70
N ARG A 35 -5.20 15.18 7.36
CA ARG A 35 -6.64 15.41 7.12
C ARG A 35 -7.24 14.57 5.97
N GLY A 36 -6.47 13.67 5.38
CA GLY A 36 -6.96 12.72 4.41
C GLY A 36 -7.56 11.50 5.11
N VAL A 37 -8.12 10.60 4.32
CA VAL A 37 -9.03 9.54 4.79
C VAL A 37 -8.31 8.17 4.84
N GLY A 38 -7.04 8.13 4.44
CA GLY A 38 -6.21 6.93 4.38
C GLY A 38 -6.23 6.25 3.02
N VAL A 39 -5.10 5.63 2.68
CA VAL A 39 -4.90 4.86 1.43
C VAL A 39 -4.22 3.54 1.73
N CYS A 40 -4.63 2.48 1.04
CA CYS A 40 -3.95 1.20 1.13
C CYS A 40 -3.79 0.51 -0.23
N ILE A 41 -2.78 -0.36 -0.28
CA ILE A 41 -2.42 -1.19 -1.42
C ILE A 41 -2.43 -2.64 -0.93
N TYR A 42 -3.29 -3.45 -1.54
CA TYR A 42 -3.29 -4.90 -1.35
C TYR A 42 -2.48 -5.57 -2.46
N LEU A 43 -1.40 -6.24 -2.06
CA LEU A 43 -0.50 -6.93 -2.96
C LEU A 43 -0.84 -8.41 -2.99
N HIS A 44 -1.18 -8.98 -4.15
CA HIS A 44 -1.46 -10.41 -4.22
C HIS A 44 -0.16 -11.22 -4.09
N GLU A 45 -0.09 -12.17 -3.16
CA GLU A 45 1.13 -12.93 -2.88
C GLU A 45 1.62 -13.73 -4.08
N LYS A 46 0.72 -14.22 -4.94
CA LYS A 46 1.10 -14.92 -6.18
C LYS A 46 1.53 -13.99 -7.32
N TRP A 47 1.38 -12.68 -7.13
CA TRP A 47 1.86 -11.69 -8.10
C TRP A 47 3.22 -11.13 -7.68
N CYS A 48 3.37 -10.79 -6.40
CA CYS A 48 4.61 -10.31 -5.82
C CYS A 48 4.59 -10.53 -4.31
N ASN A 49 5.71 -11.00 -3.75
CA ASN A 49 5.89 -11.19 -2.30
C ASN A 49 6.95 -10.27 -1.69
N SER A 50 7.59 -9.42 -2.50
CA SER A 50 8.67 -8.54 -2.07
C SER A 50 8.40 -7.11 -2.52
N TYR A 51 8.22 -6.23 -1.55
CA TYR A 51 8.01 -4.81 -1.76
C TYR A 51 8.77 -3.99 -0.72
N ARG A 52 8.99 -2.71 -1.02
CA ARG A 52 9.54 -1.72 -0.09
C ARG A 52 8.85 -0.39 -0.32
N PHE A 53 8.58 0.34 0.76
CA PHE A 53 8.10 1.72 0.66
C PHE A 53 9.18 2.61 0.04
N VAL A 54 8.80 3.40 -0.95
CA VAL A 54 9.69 4.37 -1.62
C VAL A 54 9.16 5.81 -1.53
N GLY A 55 7.89 5.97 -1.17
CA GLY A 55 7.31 7.26 -0.88
C GLY A 55 6.15 7.11 0.08
N ILE A 56 6.14 7.92 1.13
CA ILE A 56 5.01 8.09 2.03
C ILE A 56 4.88 9.59 2.25
N CYS A 57 3.75 10.17 1.89
CA CYS A 57 3.47 11.58 2.14
C CYS A 57 2.05 11.74 2.64
N CYS A 58 1.90 12.65 3.59
CA CYS A 58 0.70 12.79 4.37
C CYS A 58 0.58 14.27 4.72
N SER A 59 -0.08 15.02 3.83
CA SER A 59 -0.20 16.48 3.92
C SER A 59 -1.64 16.90 3.64
N PRO A 60 -2.05 18.13 3.99
CA PRO A 60 -3.43 18.57 3.77
C PRO A 60 -3.82 18.45 2.28
N GLY A 61 -4.76 17.54 1.99
CA GLY A 61 -5.27 17.29 0.64
C GLY A 61 -4.43 16.33 -0.22
N VAL A 62 -3.32 15.79 0.30
CA VAL A 62 -2.50 14.81 -0.43
C VAL A 62 -2.09 13.65 0.47
N GLU A 63 -2.52 12.46 0.06
CA GLU A 63 -2.08 11.19 0.62
C GLU A 63 -1.33 10.41 -0.46
N LEU A 64 -0.06 10.13 -0.22
CA LEU A 64 0.78 9.37 -1.13
C LEU A 64 1.30 8.14 -0.41
N LEU A 65 1.05 6.99 -1.01
CA LEU A 65 1.64 5.73 -0.64
C LEU A 65 2.23 5.10 -1.89
N ALA A 66 3.55 4.99 -1.93
CA ALA A 66 4.27 4.43 -3.07
C ALA A 66 5.15 3.26 -2.63
N ILE A 67 4.99 2.13 -3.30
CA ILE A 67 5.79 0.93 -3.07
C ILE A 67 6.56 0.55 -4.32
N LYS A 68 7.82 0.16 -4.14
CA LYS A 68 8.61 -0.52 -5.17
C LYS A 68 8.50 -2.02 -4.95
N CYS A 69 8.08 -2.74 -5.98
CA CYS A 69 7.93 -4.20 -5.93
C CYS A 69 8.53 -4.86 -7.18
N LYS A 70 8.79 -6.17 -7.11
CA LYS A 70 9.26 -6.98 -8.24
C LYS A 70 8.30 -8.15 -8.49
N PRO A 71 7.31 -8.00 -9.38
CA PRO A 71 6.40 -9.08 -9.71
C PRO A 71 7.13 -10.28 -10.33
N PHE A 72 6.61 -11.49 -10.11
CA PHE A 72 7.23 -12.72 -10.61
C PHE A 72 7.27 -12.81 -12.14
N TYR A 73 6.28 -12.22 -12.81
CA TYR A 73 6.12 -12.23 -14.26
C TYR A 73 6.50 -10.90 -14.91
N LEU A 74 7.38 -10.13 -14.27
CA LEU A 74 7.90 -8.89 -14.84
C LEU A 74 8.85 -9.21 -16.01
N SER A 75 8.75 -8.45 -17.10
CA SER A 75 9.66 -8.58 -18.25
C SER A 75 11.13 -8.46 -17.82
N ARG A 76 12.02 -9.22 -18.46
CA ARG A 76 13.45 -9.27 -18.09
C ARG A 76 14.14 -7.90 -18.10
N GLU A 77 13.74 -7.02 -19.02
CA GLU A 77 14.27 -5.66 -19.15
C GLU A 77 13.86 -4.74 -17.98
N LEU A 78 12.83 -5.10 -17.23
CA LEU A 78 12.31 -4.33 -16.11
C LEU A 78 12.79 -4.93 -14.79
N ILE A 79 13.43 -4.10 -13.96
CA ILE A 79 13.99 -4.54 -12.68
C ILE A 79 12.93 -4.56 -11.58
N SER A 80 11.98 -3.61 -11.63
CA SER A 80 10.96 -3.38 -10.62
C SER A 80 9.86 -2.45 -11.14
N MET A 81 8.73 -2.42 -10.45
CA MET A 81 7.63 -1.49 -10.67
C MET A 81 7.44 -0.62 -9.43
N VAL A 82 7.13 0.66 -9.61
CA VAL A 82 6.63 1.53 -8.55
C VAL A 82 5.13 1.65 -8.74
N ILE A 83 4.39 1.39 -7.66
CA ILE A 83 2.93 1.52 -7.56
C ILE A 83 2.66 2.66 -6.60
#